data_AF-A0A0L9VUE1-F1
#
_entry.id   AF-A0A0L9VUE1-F1
#
_cell.length_a   1.000
_cell.length_b   1.000
_cell.length_c   1.000
_cell.angle_alpha   90.00
_cell.angle_beta   90.00
_cell.angle_gamma   90.00
#
_symmetry.space_group_name_H-M   'P 1'
#
loop_
_entity.id
_entity.type
_entity.pdbx_description
1 polymer ?
#
loop_
_entity_poly.entity_id
_entity_poly.type
_entity_poly.pdbx_seq_one_letter_code
_entity_poly.pdbx_strand_id
1 'polypeptide(L)'
;MRKRKEWDSSLFFFAISLSLSNVGSIALDHRHTEKNATAGGHFCVLRRLIFDAVSCGGTSRYRYRQRGGGEGSVGDFSSVASHAEKEERSEKRSEKLSDLLNAAETKTDAEVERKEEALAELKRVVKELREEDFSMRRIAAERVRSLAKEDAEARANLAMLGAIPPLVGMLDSEDAHSQIASLYALLNLGIGNDANKATVVKIGTVHKMLMLKLIESSESNSSVAEAIVANFLGLSALDSNKPIVGSSGAIPT
;
A
#
# COMPACT_ATOMS: atom_id res chain seq x y z
N MET A 1 -1.55 38.29 2.80
CA MET A 1 -1.80 37.58 1.52
C MET A 1 -2.41 36.23 1.84
N ARG A 2 -3.60 35.93 1.29
CA ARG A 2 -4.64 35.09 1.91
C ARG A 2 -4.50 33.58 1.62
N LYS A 3 -4.57 32.80 2.71
CA LYS A 3 -5.07 31.42 2.92
C LYS A 3 -5.03 30.45 1.72
N ARG A 4 -4.01 29.58 1.70
CA ARG A 4 -4.04 28.26 1.05
C ARG A 4 -5.13 27.43 1.73
N LYS A 5 -6.23 27.14 1.04
CA LYS A 5 -7.25 26.22 1.56
C LYS A 5 -6.69 24.80 1.49
N GLU A 6 -6.52 24.25 2.68
CA GLU A 6 -6.48 22.83 2.99
C GLU A 6 -7.60 22.14 2.20
N TRP A 7 -7.23 21.26 1.27
CA TRP A 7 -8.20 20.44 0.57
C TRP A 7 -8.68 19.38 1.55
N ASP A 8 -9.99 19.35 1.77
CA ASP A 8 -10.67 18.60 2.80
C ASP A 8 -10.24 17.12 2.78
N SER A 9 -9.71 16.60 3.90
CA SER A 9 -9.38 15.18 4.06
C SER A 9 -10.53 14.26 3.58
N SER A 10 -11.76 14.76 3.65
CA SER A 10 -12.98 14.14 3.14
C SER A 10 -12.94 13.77 1.65
N LEU A 11 -12.29 14.56 0.80
CA LEU A 11 -12.15 14.29 -0.65
C LEU A 11 -11.13 13.18 -0.93
N PHE A 12 -10.06 13.12 -0.12
CA PHE A 12 -9.11 12.00 -0.15
C PHE A 12 -9.78 10.71 0.34
N PHE A 13 -10.58 10.78 1.40
CA PHE A 13 -11.40 9.66 1.87
C PHE A 13 -12.46 9.24 0.85
N PHE A 14 -13.02 10.16 0.06
CA PHE A 14 -13.97 9.84 -1.01
C PHE A 14 -13.32 9.07 -2.17
N ALA A 15 -12.13 9.50 -2.62
CA ALA A 15 -11.36 8.76 -3.63
C ALA A 15 -10.92 7.37 -3.12
N ILE A 16 -10.53 7.27 -1.85
CA ILE A 16 -10.26 5.98 -1.18
C ILE A 16 -11.54 5.14 -1.07
N SER A 17 -12.69 5.74 -0.75
CA SER A 17 -13.98 5.05 -0.64
C SER A 17 -14.42 4.48 -1.99
N LEU A 18 -14.26 5.23 -3.08
CA LEU A 18 -14.53 4.73 -4.44
C LEU A 18 -13.56 3.63 -4.86
N SER A 19 -12.27 3.75 -4.51
CA SER A 19 -11.27 2.68 -4.67
C SER A 19 -11.63 1.40 -3.89
N LEU A 20 -12.25 1.54 -2.71
CA LEU A 20 -12.72 0.43 -1.87
C LEU A 20 -14.06 -0.16 -2.32
N SER A 21 -14.85 0.58 -3.10
CA SER A 21 -16.18 0.17 -3.54
C SER A 21 -16.07 -0.83 -4.68
N ASN A 22 -16.47 -2.08 -4.44
CA ASN A 22 -16.58 -3.11 -5.45
C ASN A 22 -17.87 -2.87 -6.26
N VAL A 23 -17.82 -1.99 -7.27
CA VAL A 23 -18.94 -1.79 -8.21
C VAL A 23 -18.98 -2.99 -9.17
N GLY A 24 -19.41 -4.13 -8.66
CA GLY A 24 -19.41 -5.40 -9.38
C GLY A 24 -20.49 -6.39 -8.93
N SER A 25 -21.52 -5.93 -8.20
CA SER A 25 -22.57 -6.84 -7.71
C SER A 25 -23.96 -6.24 -7.89
N ILE A 26 -24.37 -6.00 -9.15
CA ILE A 26 -25.78 -5.80 -9.48
C ILE A 26 -26.08 -6.53 -10.79
N ALA A 27 -26.84 -7.62 -10.67
CA ALA A 27 -27.80 -8.23 -11.62
C ALA A 27 -27.61 -9.74 -11.81
N LEU A 28 -28.35 -10.53 -11.04
CA LEU A 28 -29.33 -11.51 -11.56
C LEU A 28 -30.21 -11.99 -10.39
N ASP A 29 -31.52 -11.73 -10.52
CA ASP A 29 -32.57 -12.04 -9.55
C ASP A 29 -33.10 -13.47 -9.73
N HIS A 30 -33.05 -14.30 -8.69
CA HIS A 30 -34.13 -15.24 -8.43
C HIS A 30 -34.27 -15.55 -6.93
N ARG A 31 -35.51 -15.36 -6.45
CA ARG A 31 -35.97 -15.46 -5.07
C ARG A 31 -35.62 -16.80 -4.41
N HIS A 32 -35.12 -16.75 -3.18
CA HIS A 32 -35.56 -17.66 -2.12
C HIS A 32 -35.29 -17.08 -0.72
N THR A 33 -36.39 -16.89 0.00
CA THR A 33 -36.62 -16.98 1.47
C THR A 33 -35.44 -16.85 2.45
N GLU A 34 -35.61 -15.87 3.34
CA GLU A 34 -34.94 -15.61 4.62
C GLU A 34 -34.37 -16.82 5.38
N LYS A 35 -33.15 -16.65 5.94
CA LYS A 35 -32.85 -16.74 7.39
C LYS A 35 -31.36 -16.51 7.70
N ASN A 36 -31.14 -15.59 8.64
CA ASN A 36 -30.15 -15.55 9.72
C ASN A 36 -28.62 -15.47 9.45
N ALA A 37 -28.05 -14.55 10.25
CA ALA A 37 -26.83 -14.69 11.05
C ALA A 37 -25.50 -14.14 10.49
N THR A 38 -25.17 -12.94 11.03
CA THR A 38 -23.92 -12.66 11.76
C THR A 38 -22.69 -12.19 10.97
N ALA A 39 -22.05 -11.18 11.57
CA ALA A 39 -20.68 -10.72 11.40
C ALA A 39 -20.42 -9.65 10.31
N GLY A 40 -20.21 -8.42 10.80
CA GLY A 40 -19.67 -7.31 10.01
C GLY A 40 -19.22 -6.12 10.85
N GLY A 41 -18.79 -6.36 12.09
CA GLY A 41 -18.32 -5.32 13.01
C GLY A 41 -16.80 -5.22 13.01
N HIS A 42 -16.19 -4.59 12.01
CA HIS A 42 -14.78 -4.21 12.06
C HIS A 42 -14.53 -2.83 11.41
N PHE A 43 -15.37 -1.85 11.75
CA PHE A 43 -15.15 -0.42 11.44
C PHE A 43 -14.31 0.29 12.53
N CYS A 44 -13.59 -0.46 13.38
CA CYS A 44 -13.01 0.08 14.63
C CYS A 44 -11.47 -0.03 14.78
N VAL A 45 -10.70 -0.38 13.76
CA VAL A 45 -9.23 -0.56 13.94
C VAL A 45 -8.39 0.60 13.42
N LEU A 46 -8.98 1.60 12.72
CA LEU A 46 -8.21 2.75 12.20
C LEU A 46 -7.99 3.89 13.22
N ARG A 47 -8.47 3.78 14.46
CA ARG A 47 -8.29 4.82 15.51
C ARG A 47 -7.38 4.45 16.68
N ARG A 48 -6.77 3.26 16.69
CA ARG A 48 -6.00 2.78 17.86
C ARG A 48 -4.48 2.77 17.70
N LEU A 49 -3.94 3.23 16.56
CA LEU A 49 -2.49 3.28 16.34
C LEU A 49 -1.85 4.67 16.48
N ILE A 50 -2.62 5.70 16.86
CA ILE A 50 -2.11 7.09 16.98
C ILE A 50 -2.07 7.58 18.46
N PHE A 51 -2.35 6.72 19.45
CA PHE A 51 -2.30 7.11 20.88
C PHE A 51 -1.61 6.11 21.82
N ASP A 52 -0.56 5.40 21.38
CA ASP A 52 0.34 4.64 22.28
C ASP A 52 1.83 4.97 22.05
N ALA A 53 2.09 6.25 21.70
CA ALA A 53 3.43 6.82 21.77
C ALA A 53 3.37 8.04 22.69
N VAL A 54 3.29 7.81 24.00
CA VAL A 54 3.79 8.69 25.07
C VAL A 54 3.59 7.93 26.40
N SER A 55 4.65 7.91 27.19
CA SER A 55 4.74 7.37 28.56
C SER A 55 5.26 5.93 28.71
N CYS A 56 6.54 5.75 28.37
CA CYS A 56 7.49 4.98 29.18
C CYS A 56 8.90 5.56 28.97
N GLY A 57 9.08 6.82 29.35
CA GLY A 57 10.40 7.37 29.63
C GLY A 57 10.84 6.91 31.02
N GLY A 58 12.04 6.35 31.14
CA GLY A 58 12.58 6.00 32.46
C GLY A 58 13.76 5.03 32.44
N THR A 59 14.94 5.56 32.16
CA THR A 59 16.26 4.93 32.32
C THR A 59 16.39 4.02 33.56
N SER A 60 16.63 2.72 33.35
CA SER A 60 17.10 1.83 34.43
C SER A 60 18.61 1.95 34.57
N ARG A 61 19.06 2.82 35.49
CA ARG A 61 20.44 2.85 35.98
C ARG A 61 20.57 1.83 37.10
N TYR A 62 21.07 0.64 36.81
CA TYR A 62 21.65 -0.21 37.86
C TYR A 62 23.02 0.36 38.23
N ARG A 63 23.06 1.15 39.30
CA ARG A 63 24.30 1.54 39.98
C ARG A 63 24.34 0.85 41.34
N TYR A 64 24.98 -0.32 41.41
CA TYR A 64 25.41 -0.88 42.68
C TYR A 64 26.63 -0.10 43.14
N ARG A 65 26.48 0.69 44.21
CA ARG A 65 27.59 1.39 44.87
C ARG A 65 28.14 0.42 45.93
N GLN A 66 29.29 -0.17 45.63
CA GLN A 66 30.05 -0.98 46.58
C GLN A 66 30.71 -0.05 47.62
N ARG A 67 30.53 -0.43 48.88
CA ARG A 67 31.04 0.19 50.11
C ARG A 67 32.47 -0.29 50.33
N GLY A 68 33.40 0.63 50.62
CA GLY A 68 34.79 0.32 50.98
C GLY A 68 35.01 0.27 52.50
N GLY A 69 36.08 -0.45 52.89
CA GLY A 69 36.70 -0.55 54.23
C GLY A 69 36.35 -1.87 54.94
N GLY A 70 37.22 -2.90 54.92
CA GLY A 70 38.31 -3.14 55.90
C GLY A 70 37.76 -4.03 57.02
N GLU A 71 38.34 -5.12 57.53
CA GLU A 71 39.69 -5.68 57.60
C GLU A 71 39.58 -7.20 57.88
N GLY A 72 40.65 -7.96 57.65
CA GLY A 72 41.09 -9.01 58.57
C GLY A 72 40.50 -10.42 58.51
N SER A 73 41.38 -11.36 58.16
CA SER A 73 41.57 -12.67 58.82
C SER A 73 41.18 -13.95 58.07
N VAL A 74 42.25 -14.59 57.58
CA VAL A 74 42.62 -16.02 57.60
C VAL A 74 41.55 -17.09 57.33
N GLY A 75 41.78 -17.87 56.28
CA GLY A 75 41.12 -19.16 56.05
C GLY A 75 41.55 -19.78 54.72
N ASP A 76 42.52 -20.68 54.80
CA ASP A 76 43.02 -21.55 53.72
C ASP A 76 41.93 -22.51 53.23
N PHE A 77 41.68 -22.58 51.91
CA PHE A 77 41.12 -23.79 51.26
C PHE A 77 41.34 -23.79 49.74
N SER A 78 42.18 -24.74 49.31
CA SER A 78 42.31 -25.38 48.00
C SER A 78 41.75 -24.68 46.74
N SER A 79 42.69 -24.34 45.86
CA SER A 79 42.51 -24.23 44.42
C SER A 79 42.19 -25.60 43.79
N VAL A 80 40.97 -25.86 43.31
CA VAL A 80 40.65 -26.65 42.08
C VAL A 80 39.13 -26.48 41.81
N ALA A 81 38.69 -25.38 41.19
CA ALA A 81 37.32 -25.27 40.65
C ALA A 81 37.08 -24.11 39.66
N SER A 82 38.09 -23.32 39.27
CA SER A 82 37.86 -22.01 38.63
C SER A 82 38.10 -21.95 37.12
N HIS A 83 38.41 -23.08 36.46
CA HIS A 83 38.57 -23.13 35.00
C HIS A 83 37.33 -23.66 34.27
N ALA A 84 36.63 -24.65 34.80
CA ALA A 84 35.48 -25.29 34.14
C ALA A 84 34.25 -24.36 34.00
N GLU A 85 33.91 -23.58 35.02
CA GLU A 85 32.72 -22.71 34.99
C GLU A 85 32.86 -21.48 34.06
N LYS A 86 34.11 -21.11 33.74
CA LYS A 86 34.41 -19.95 32.89
C LYS A 86 34.40 -20.31 31.41
N GLU A 87 34.84 -21.52 31.06
CA GLU A 87 34.72 -22.11 29.72
C GLU A 87 33.27 -22.46 29.39
N GLU A 88 32.53 -23.11 30.29
CA GLU A 88 31.12 -23.48 30.05
C GLU A 88 30.22 -22.26 29.80
N ARG A 89 30.51 -21.12 30.44
CA ARG A 89 29.79 -19.86 30.23
C ARG A 89 30.21 -19.11 28.96
N SER A 90 31.43 -19.34 28.48
CA SER A 90 31.94 -18.84 27.19
C SER A 90 31.31 -19.61 26.03
N GLU A 91 31.25 -20.93 26.16
CA GLU A 91 30.69 -21.85 25.16
C GLU A 91 29.18 -21.69 25.03
N LYS A 92 28.45 -21.61 26.16
CA LYS A 92 27.01 -21.25 26.17
C LYS A 92 26.71 -19.85 25.62
N ARG A 93 27.68 -18.93 25.64
CA ARG A 93 27.52 -17.60 25.01
C ARG A 93 27.79 -17.66 23.52
N SER A 94 28.78 -18.43 23.09
CA SER A 94 29.08 -18.69 21.68
C SER A 94 27.91 -19.38 20.99
N GLU A 95 27.37 -20.45 21.59
CA GLU A 95 26.23 -21.22 21.08
C GLU A 95 24.98 -20.34 20.92
N LYS A 96 24.67 -19.52 21.94
CA LYS A 96 23.59 -18.53 21.85
C LYS A 96 23.82 -17.47 20.77
N LEU A 97 25.07 -17.11 20.50
CA LEU A 97 25.39 -16.12 19.47
C LEU A 97 25.22 -16.72 18.07
N SER A 98 25.65 -17.97 17.87
CA SER A 98 25.41 -18.72 16.63
C SER A 98 23.93 -18.92 16.35
N ASP A 99 23.12 -19.27 17.36
CA ASP A 99 21.68 -19.42 17.19
C ASP A 99 21.00 -18.11 16.80
N LEU A 100 21.42 -16.98 17.38
CA LEU A 100 20.88 -15.66 17.05
C LEU A 100 21.28 -15.20 15.64
N LEU A 101 22.49 -15.50 15.19
CA LEU A 101 22.95 -15.21 13.83
C LEU A 101 22.19 -16.03 12.80
N ASN A 102 22.08 -17.35 13.00
CA ASN A 102 21.31 -18.24 12.12
C ASN A 102 19.82 -17.85 12.07
N ALA A 103 19.24 -17.49 13.22
CA ALA A 103 17.86 -17.01 13.29
C ALA A 103 17.65 -15.63 12.62
N ALA A 104 18.69 -14.82 12.49
CA ALA A 104 18.65 -13.56 11.76
C ALA A 104 18.77 -13.79 10.25
N GLU A 105 19.70 -14.65 9.82
CA GLU A 105 19.90 -15.03 8.41
C GLU A 105 18.67 -15.70 7.82
N THR A 106 18.08 -16.68 8.52
CA THR A 106 16.84 -17.34 8.07
C THR A 106 15.66 -16.38 7.95
N LYS A 107 15.61 -15.32 8.78
CA LYS A 107 14.58 -14.27 8.67
C LYS A 107 14.80 -13.38 7.45
N THR A 108 16.05 -13.04 7.14
CA THR A 108 16.36 -12.23 5.96
C THR A 108 16.12 -13.01 4.67
N ASP A 109 16.48 -14.28 4.63
CA ASP A 109 16.28 -15.14 3.46
C ASP A 109 14.79 -15.32 3.15
N ALA A 110 13.98 -15.56 4.19
CA ALA A 110 12.53 -15.67 4.05
C ALA A 110 11.86 -14.34 3.63
N GLU A 111 12.43 -13.18 4.01
CA GLU A 111 11.93 -11.89 3.55
C GLU A 111 12.26 -11.63 2.07
N VAL A 112 13.47 -12.02 1.64
CA VAL A 112 13.90 -11.90 0.25
C VAL A 112 13.03 -12.76 -0.66
N GLU A 113 12.82 -14.04 -0.33
CA GLU A 113 11.98 -14.95 -1.12
C GLU A 113 10.56 -14.39 -1.30
N ARG A 114 9.95 -13.88 -0.23
CA ARG A 114 8.61 -13.25 -0.30
C ARG A 114 8.58 -12.04 -1.22
N LYS A 115 9.63 -11.21 -1.21
CA LYS A 115 9.72 -10.04 -2.10
C LYS A 115 9.93 -10.47 -3.56
N GLU A 116 10.69 -11.53 -3.80
CA GLU A 116 10.88 -12.10 -5.13
C GLU A 116 9.57 -12.67 -5.69
N GLU A 117 8.81 -13.41 -4.89
CA GLU A 117 7.49 -13.92 -5.25
C GLU A 117 6.49 -12.78 -5.54
N ALA A 118 6.46 -11.76 -4.68
CA ALA A 118 5.62 -10.59 -4.90
C ALA A 118 5.99 -9.88 -6.21
N LEU A 119 7.27 -9.68 -6.49
CA LEU A 119 7.74 -9.05 -7.72
C LEU A 119 7.46 -9.92 -8.96
N ALA A 120 7.54 -11.25 -8.84
CA ALA A 120 7.15 -12.18 -9.90
C ALA A 120 5.66 -12.07 -10.22
N GLU A 121 4.82 -11.91 -9.19
CA GLU A 121 3.38 -11.68 -9.34
C GLU A 121 3.09 -10.36 -10.06
N LEU A 122 3.75 -9.26 -9.68
CA LEU A 122 3.60 -7.97 -10.35
C LEU A 122 4.00 -8.05 -11.84
N LYS A 123 5.11 -8.73 -12.15
CA LYS A 123 5.56 -8.97 -13.53
C LYS A 123 4.52 -9.75 -14.33
N ARG A 124 3.91 -10.78 -13.74
CA ARG A 124 2.86 -11.57 -14.38
C ARG A 124 1.67 -10.70 -14.75
N VAL A 125 1.14 -9.93 -13.81
CA VAL A 125 -0.02 -9.06 -14.06
C VAL A 125 0.27 -8.00 -15.13
N VAL A 126 1.47 -7.42 -15.15
CA VAL A 126 1.85 -6.45 -16.19
C VAL A 126 1.99 -7.09 -17.58
N LYS A 127 2.37 -8.36 -17.65
CA LYS A 127 2.35 -9.12 -18.90
C LYS A 127 0.91 -9.32 -19.38
N GLU A 128 0.00 -9.74 -18.49
CA GLU A 128 -1.42 -9.96 -18.80
C GLU A 128 -2.11 -8.68 -19.32
N LEU A 129 -1.71 -7.49 -18.84
CA LEU A 129 -2.21 -6.20 -19.36
C LEU A 129 -1.87 -5.93 -20.85
N ARG A 130 -0.93 -6.67 -21.43
CA ARG A 130 -0.47 -6.49 -22.81
C ARG A 130 -1.04 -7.53 -23.77
N GLU A 131 -1.82 -8.48 -23.25
CA GLU A 131 -2.46 -9.53 -24.07
C GLU A 131 -3.53 -8.92 -24.98
N GLU A 132 -3.80 -9.56 -26.12
CA GLU A 132 -4.77 -9.05 -27.09
C GLU A 132 -6.23 -9.24 -26.62
N ASP A 133 -6.48 -10.20 -25.73
CA ASP A 133 -7.83 -10.44 -25.20
C ASP A 133 -8.25 -9.35 -24.21
N PHE A 134 -9.35 -8.65 -24.55
CA PHE A 134 -9.95 -7.61 -23.72
C PHE A 134 -10.40 -8.14 -22.35
N SER A 135 -10.87 -9.39 -22.27
CA SER A 135 -11.30 -10.00 -21.01
C SER A 135 -10.12 -10.20 -20.06
N MET A 136 -9.00 -10.69 -20.59
CA MET A 136 -7.76 -10.86 -19.82
C MET A 136 -7.18 -9.52 -19.39
N ARG A 137 -7.19 -8.50 -20.27
CA ARG A 137 -6.76 -7.15 -19.92
C ARG A 137 -7.60 -6.53 -18.79
N ARG A 138 -8.92 -6.71 -18.82
CA ARG A 138 -9.81 -6.25 -17.74
C ARG A 138 -9.48 -6.92 -16.41
N ILE A 139 -9.35 -8.25 -16.40
CA ILE A 139 -8.97 -9.01 -15.19
C ILE A 139 -7.61 -8.53 -14.67
N ALA A 140 -6.62 -8.33 -15.54
CA ALA A 140 -5.32 -7.82 -15.17
C ALA A 140 -5.39 -6.42 -14.55
N ALA A 141 -6.22 -5.52 -15.09
CA ALA A 141 -6.45 -4.20 -14.52
C ALA A 141 -7.11 -4.25 -13.13
N GLU A 142 -8.09 -5.13 -12.92
CA GLU A 142 -8.70 -5.39 -11.60
C GLU A 142 -7.65 -5.90 -10.59
N ARG A 143 -6.73 -6.76 -11.03
CA ARG A 143 -5.62 -7.24 -10.21
C ARG A 143 -4.62 -6.15 -9.87
N VAL A 144 -4.25 -5.29 -10.84
CA VAL A 144 -3.42 -4.10 -10.57
C VAL A 144 -4.08 -3.21 -9.52
N ARG A 145 -5.39 -2.93 -9.67
CA ARG A 145 -6.15 -2.14 -8.70
C ARG A 145 -6.04 -2.74 -7.29
N SER A 146 -6.23 -4.06 -7.17
CA SER A 146 -6.17 -4.78 -5.89
C SER A 146 -4.77 -4.69 -5.27
N LEU A 147 -3.72 -5.00 -6.04
CA LEU A 147 -2.34 -4.97 -5.59
C LEU A 147 -1.88 -3.55 -5.17
N ALA A 148 -2.32 -2.52 -5.91
CA ALA A 148 -1.96 -1.13 -5.65
C ALA A 148 -2.71 -0.48 -4.46
N LYS A 149 -3.76 -1.14 -3.94
CA LYS A 149 -4.72 -0.57 -3.01
C LYS A 149 -4.08 -0.09 -1.70
N GLU A 150 -3.30 -0.95 -1.06
CA GLU A 150 -2.72 -0.70 0.27
C GLU A 150 -1.19 -0.78 0.30
N ASP A 151 -0.57 -1.22 -0.80
CA ASP A 151 0.87 -1.42 -0.89
C ASP A 151 1.55 -0.31 -1.73
N ALA A 152 2.35 0.52 -1.06
CA ALA A 152 3.10 1.60 -1.69
C ALA A 152 4.26 1.10 -2.58
N GLU A 153 4.89 -0.01 -2.19
CA GLU A 153 5.97 -0.63 -2.95
C GLU A 153 5.43 -1.27 -4.22
N ALA A 154 4.29 -1.97 -4.14
CA ALA A 154 3.59 -2.48 -5.31
C ALA A 154 3.23 -1.36 -6.30
N ARG A 155 2.73 -0.20 -5.82
CA ARG A 155 2.44 0.97 -6.68
C ARG A 155 3.66 1.44 -7.46
N ALA A 156 4.82 1.53 -6.81
CA ALA A 156 6.06 1.93 -7.45
C ALA A 156 6.54 0.86 -8.45
N ASN A 157 6.56 -0.40 -8.04
CA ASN A 157 7.03 -1.52 -8.86
C ASN A 157 6.15 -1.73 -10.11
N LEU A 158 4.83 -1.68 -9.99
CA LEU A 158 3.90 -1.78 -11.13
C LEU A 158 4.14 -0.68 -12.16
N ALA A 159 4.37 0.55 -11.71
CA ALA A 159 4.69 1.66 -12.60
C ALA A 159 6.05 1.47 -13.29
N MET A 160 7.09 1.05 -12.54
CA MET A 160 8.42 0.75 -13.10
C MET A 160 8.40 -0.40 -14.12
N LEU A 161 7.56 -1.42 -13.89
CA LEU A 161 7.34 -2.51 -14.83
C LEU A 161 6.53 -2.08 -16.07
N GLY A 162 5.99 -0.86 -16.07
CA GLY A 162 5.29 -0.28 -17.21
C GLY A 162 3.81 -0.64 -17.27
N ALA A 163 3.12 -0.73 -16.13
CA ALA A 163 1.67 -0.94 -16.07
C ALA A 163 0.87 0.27 -16.59
N ILE A 164 1.39 1.50 -16.48
CA ILE A 164 0.62 2.72 -16.78
C ILE A 164 0.23 2.82 -18.26
N PRO A 165 1.13 2.67 -19.26
CA PRO A 165 0.76 2.80 -20.66
C PRO A 165 -0.38 1.87 -21.14
N PRO A 166 -0.38 0.55 -20.87
CA PRO A 166 -1.49 -0.32 -21.29
C PRO A 166 -2.80 0.03 -20.60
N LEU A 167 -2.77 0.43 -19.31
CA LEU A 167 -3.98 0.91 -18.62
C LEU A 167 -4.54 2.16 -19.30
N VAL A 168 -3.70 3.15 -19.63
CA VAL A 168 -4.16 4.35 -20.35
C VAL A 168 -4.73 3.99 -21.72
N GLY A 169 -4.17 2.99 -22.42
CA GLY A 169 -4.70 2.49 -23.68
C GLY A 169 -6.09 1.82 -23.56
N MET A 170 -6.40 1.22 -22.41
CA MET A 170 -7.73 0.65 -22.16
C MET A 170 -8.85 1.70 -22.09
N LEU A 171 -8.52 3.00 -21.94
CA LEU A 171 -9.51 4.07 -22.00
C LEU A 171 -10.09 4.27 -23.41
N ASP A 172 -9.45 3.70 -24.43
CA ASP A 172 -9.95 3.69 -25.81
C ASP A 172 -10.86 2.48 -26.12
N SER A 173 -11.12 1.62 -25.12
CA SER A 173 -12.03 0.48 -25.25
C SER A 173 -13.49 0.94 -25.39
N GLU A 174 -14.31 0.20 -26.14
CA GLU A 174 -15.77 0.40 -26.19
C GLU A 174 -16.48 -0.23 -24.98
N ASP A 175 -15.81 -1.12 -24.24
CA ASP A 175 -16.36 -1.75 -23.04
C ASP A 175 -16.18 -0.86 -21.79
N ALA A 176 -17.30 -0.36 -21.26
CA ALA A 176 -17.35 0.44 -20.04
C ALA A 176 -16.71 -0.27 -18.83
N HIS A 177 -16.82 -1.59 -18.71
CA HIS A 177 -16.20 -2.32 -17.59
C HIS A 177 -14.67 -2.27 -17.65
N SER A 178 -14.10 -2.42 -18.84
CA SER A 178 -12.66 -2.27 -19.08
C SER A 178 -12.16 -0.86 -18.78
N GLN A 179 -12.92 0.17 -19.20
CA GLN A 179 -12.59 1.57 -18.89
C GLN A 179 -12.60 1.82 -17.37
N ILE A 180 -13.65 1.37 -16.66
CA ILE A 180 -13.78 1.53 -15.20
C ILE A 180 -12.65 0.80 -14.46
N ALA A 181 -12.35 -0.44 -14.84
CA ALA A 181 -11.26 -1.22 -14.25
C ALA A 181 -9.93 -0.49 -14.41
N SER A 182 -9.65 0.04 -15.61
CA SER A 182 -8.45 0.83 -15.87
C SER A 182 -8.38 2.12 -15.05
N LEU A 183 -9.47 2.90 -15.03
CA LEU A 183 -9.55 4.15 -14.28
C LEU A 183 -9.27 3.94 -12.79
N TYR A 184 -9.86 2.91 -12.17
CA TYR A 184 -9.60 2.63 -10.76
C TYR A 184 -8.20 2.06 -10.50
N ALA A 185 -7.62 1.31 -11.45
CA ALA A 185 -6.23 0.90 -11.36
C ALA A 185 -5.27 2.10 -11.39
N LEU A 186 -5.48 3.04 -12.33
CA LEU A 186 -4.71 4.28 -12.45
C LEU A 186 -4.84 5.16 -11.19
N LEU A 187 -6.06 5.29 -10.66
CA LEU A 187 -6.32 6.01 -9.41
C LEU A 187 -5.48 5.42 -8.27
N ASN A 188 -5.52 4.09 -8.09
CA ASN A 188 -4.78 3.41 -7.02
C ASN A 188 -3.28 3.56 -7.19
N LEU A 189 -2.74 3.40 -8.40
CA LEU A 189 -1.32 3.63 -8.69
C LEU A 189 -0.86 5.03 -8.28
N GLY A 190 -1.74 6.03 -8.34
CA GLY A 190 -1.46 7.41 -7.95
C GLY A 190 -1.62 7.73 -6.46
N ILE A 191 -2.15 6.84 -5.61
CA ILE A 191 -2.36 7.14 -4.19
C ILE A 191 -1.01 7.27 -3.46
N GLY A 192 -0.73 8.45 -2.92
CA GLY A 192 0.53 8.73 -2.21
C GLY A 192 1.80 8.59 -3.07
N ASN A 193 1.68 8.55 -4.40
CA ASN A 193 2.81 8.40 -5.31
C ASN A 193 2.79 9.48 -6.40
N ASP A 194 3.52 10.58 -6.15
CA ASP A 194 3.56 11.74 -7.03
C ASP A 194 4.25 11.45 -8.37
N ALA A 195 5.25 10.57 -8.39
CA ALA A 195 5.91 10.15 -9.63
C ALA A 195 4.92 9.44 -10.57
N ASN A 196 4.08 8.57 -10.02
CA ASN A 196 3.03 7.90 -10.78
C ASN A 196 1.98 8.90 -11.27
N LYS A 197 1.49 9.81 -10.40
CA LYS A 197 0.53 10.87 -10.81
C LYS A 197 1.08 11.72 -11.96
N ALA A 198 2.34 12.14 -11.87
CA ALA A 198 3.00 12.93 -12.91
C ALA A 198 3.12 12.13 -14.22
N THR A 199 3.48 10.85 -14.14
CA THR A 199 3.59 9.96 -15.30
C THR A 199 2.25 9.78 -16.02
N VAL A 200 1.17 9.53 -15.27
CA VAL A 200 -0.19 9.40 -15.81
C VAL A 200 -0.59 10.67 -16.57
N VAL A 201 -0.35 11.86 -16.00
CA VAL A 201 -0.66 13.13 -16.69
C VAL A 201 0.23 13.34 -17.93
N LYS A 202 1.52 13.05 -17.83
CA LYS A 202 2.50 13.21 -18.92
C LYS A 202 2.15 12.39 -20.17
N ILE A 203 1.57 11.20 -19.99
CA ILE A 203 1.13 10.33 -21.10
C ILE A 203 -0.13 10.87 -21.82
N GLY A 204 -0.76 11.93 -21.30
CA GLY A 204 -1.92 12.56 -21.93
C GLY A 204 -3.26 12.01 -21.45
N THR A 205 -3.28 11.26 -20.35
CA THR A 205 -4.49 10.63 -19.78
C THR A 205 -5.62 11.64 -19.52
N VAL A 206 -5.28 12.87 -19.13
CA VAL A 206 -6.26 13.97 -18.92
C VAL A 206 -7.11 14.21 -20.16
N HIS A 207 -6.49 14.28 -21.34
CA HIS A 207 -7.21 14.51 -22.59
C HIS A 207 -8.08 13.31 -22.97
N LYS A 208 -7.56 12.08 -22.81
CA LYS A 208 -8.35 10.85 -23.06
C LYS A 208 -9.59 10.77 -22.18
N MET A 209 -9.47 11.04 -20.88
CA MET A 209 -10.61 11.03 -19.96
C MET A 209 -11.66 12.09 -20.31
N LEU A 210 -11.24 13.26 -20.81
CA LEU A 210 -12.20 14.29 -21.27
C LEU A 210 -12.93 13.86 -22.53
N MET A 211 -12.22 13.31 -23.52
CA MET A 211 -12.84 12.79 -24.73
C MET A 211 -13.85 11.67 -24.39
N LEU A 212 -13.45 10.76 -23.51
CA LEU A 212 -14.32 9.70 -23.03
C LEU A 212 -15.59 10.25 -22.35
N LYS A 213 -15.43 11.25 -21.46
CA LYS A 213 -16.58 11.90 -20.80
C LYS A 213 -17.54 12.57 -21.79
N LEU A 214 -17.04 13.16 -22.88
CA LEU A 214 -17.88 13.78 -23.90
C LEU A 214 -18.69 12.73 -24.68
N ILE A 215 -18.07 11.60 -25.03
CA ILE A 215 -18.74 10.48 -25.70
C ILE A 215 -19.82 9.90 -24.78
N GLU A 216 -19.48 9.59 -23.53
CA GLU A 216 -20.39 9.06 -22.53
C GLU A 216 -21.50 10.06 -22.12
N SER A 217 -21.33 11.37 -22.33
CA SER A 217 -22.44 12.31 -22.04
C SER A 217 -23.69 12.09 -22.91
N SER A 218 -23.55 11.33 -24.01
CA SER A 218 -24.68 10.87 -24.84
C SER A 218 -25.30 9.55 -24.39
N GLU A 219 -24.58 8.73 -23.61
CA GLU A 219 -25.01 7.41 -23.15
C GLU A 219 -24.86 7.32 -21.63
N SER A 220 -25.95 7.12 -20.89
CA SER A 220 -26.08 7.32 -19.43
C SER A 220 -25.23 6.44 -18.48
N ASN A 221 -23.94 6.19 -18.75
CA ASN A 221 -23.06 5.39 -17.89
C ASN A 221 -22.47 6.24 -16.74
N SER A 222 -23.26 6.44 -15.69
CA SER A 222 -22.87 7.19 -14.47
C SER A 222 -21.55 6.69 -13.86
N SER A 223 -21.29 5.38 -13.91
CA SER A 223 -20.13 4.74 -13.29
C SER A 223 -18.79 5.13 -13.93
N VAL A 224 -18.74 5.26 -15.26
CA VAL A 224 -17.52 5.72 -15.97
C VAL A 224 -17.24 7.18 -15.61
N ALA A 225 -18.27 8.02 -15.61
CA ALA A 225 -18.15 9.43 -15.25
C ALA A 225 -17.63 9.62 -13.82
N GLU A 226 -18.12 8.83 -12.85
CA GLU A 226 -17.63 8.82 -11.47
C GLU A 226 -16.14 8.43 -11.39
N ALA A 227 -15.74 7.38 -12.10
CA ALA A 227 -14.35 6.93 -12.14
C ALA A 227 -13.41 7.98 -12.77
N ILE A 228 -13.88 8.70 -13.80
CA ILE A 228 -13.17 9.83 -14.41
C ILE A 228 -13.00 10.98 -13.41
N VAL A 229 -14.08 11.38 -12.74
CA VAL A 229 -14.05 12.46 -11.73
C VAL A 229 -13.10 12.10 -10.59
N ALA A 230 -13.14 10.85 -10.12
CA ALA A 230 -12.23 10.36 -9.09
C ALA A 230 -10.76 10.45 -9.54
N ASN A 231 -10.46 10.13 -10.80
CA ASN A 231 -9.12 10.28 -11.36
C ASN A 231 -8.67 11.74 -11.43
N PHE A 232 -9.52 12.66 -11.92
CA PHE A 232 -9.17 14.08 -11.93
C PHE A 232 -8.87 14.60 -10.53
N LEU A 233 -9.68 14.23 -9.54
CA LEU A 233 -9.46 14.57 -8.15
C LEU A 233 -8.12 13.99 -7.64
N GLY A 234 -7.88 12.71 -7.88
CA GLY A 234 -6.65 12.01 -7.47
C GLY A 234 -5.39 12.58 -8.11
N LEU A 235 -5.42 12.92 -9.40
CA LEU A 235 -4.29 13.50 -10.12
C LEU A 235 -4.03 14.96 -9.71
N SER A 236 -5.09 15.73 -9.43
CA SER A 236 -4.99 17.13 -8.98
C SER A 236 -4.46 17.29 -7.56
N ALA A 237 -4.36 16.19 -6.79
CA ALA A 237 -3.70 16.18 -5.49
C ALA A 237 -2.19 16.49 -5.60
N LEU A 238 -1.59 16.29 -6.78
CA LEU A 238 -0.25 16.79 -7.08
C LEU A 238 -0.35 18.21 -7.66
N ASP A 239 0.25 19.19 -6.98
CA ASP A 239 0.15 20.61 -7.34
C ASP A 239 0.60 20.91 -8.78
N SER A 240 1.63 20.23 -9.29
CA SER A 240 2.11 20.41 -10.66
C SER A 240 1.12 19.95 -11.74
N ASN A 241 0.16 19.09 -11.39
CA ASN A 241 -0.88 18.62 -12.32
C ASN A 241 -2.07 19.59 -12.41
N LYS A 242 -2.31 20.42 -11.39
CA LYS A 242 -3.44 21.35 -11.32
C LYS A 242 -3.59 22.27 -12.55
N PRO A 243 -2.53 22.93 -13.07
CA PRO A 243 -2.68 23.77 -14.26
C PRO A 243 -3.11 22.97 -15.49
N ILE A 244 -2.67 21.71 -15.62
CA ILE A 244 -3.01 20.86 -16.77
C ILE A 244 -4.49 20.46 -16.69
N VAL A 245 -4.96 19.99 -15.54
CA VAL A 245 -6.37 19.63 -15.32
C VAL A 245 -7.29 20.85 -15.41
N GLY A 246 -6.84 22.01 -14.92
CA GLY A 246 -7.61 23.25 -14.98
C GLY A 246 -7.72 23.85 -16.38
N SER A 247 -6.64 23.79 -17.17
CA SER A 247 -6.63 24.34 -18.55
C SER A 247 -7.26 23.42 -19.59
N SER A 248 -7.45 22.13 -19.27
CA SER A 248 -8.02 21.16 -20.20
C SER A 248 -9.55 21.25 -20.35
N GLY A 249 -10.24 22.16 -19.64
CA GLY A 249 -11.70 22.26 -19.66
C GLY A 249 -12.42 21.21 -18.80
N ALA A 250 -11.71 20.57 -17.86
CA ALA A 250 -12.31 19.65 -16.90
C ALA A 250 -13.25 20.35 -15.90
N ILE A 251 -13.08 21.66 -15.74
CA ILE A 251 -13.92 22.54 -14.93
C ILE A 251 -14.92 23.22 -15.89
N PRO A 252 -16.23 22.95 -15.78
CA PRO A 252 -17.22 23.67 -16.57
C PRO A 252 -17.22 25.16 -16.17
N THR A 253 -17.13 26.04 -17.17
CA THR A 253 -17.35 27.48 -17.07
C THR A 253 -18.83 27.82 -17.15
#